data_AF-A0A183P1B6-F1
#
_entry.id   AF-A0A183P1B6-F1
#
_cell.length_a   1.000
_cell.length_b   1.000
_cell.length_c   1.000
_cell.angle_alpha   90.00
_cell.angle_beta   90.00
_cell.angle_gamma   90.00
#
_symmetry.space_group_name_H-M   'P 1'
#
loop_
_entity.id
_entity.type
_entity.pdbx_description
1 polymer ?
#
loop_
_entity_poly.entity_id
_entity_poly.type
_entity_poly.pdbx_seq_one_letter_code
_entity_poly.pdbx_strand_id
1 'polypeptide(L)'
;MSSSRAASAIKEVINFKNAKRTSFFLMIMISIYHGFLMTKSGISLEVFLILGGNLCKSLLSDGRSGPGGEFRPYSCMIHTYSSRDSHKCFKRLAPWGDVVRLYFVGDSRLKKLFNAFVYHINDEIVGENTTSEASISNNFQYVAGEVDLRFFYHDEITDDTLELVKSWIGSTNLSNVTESNIRNKNNDISAPTHLIISMGTVSTVFL
;
A
#
# COMPACT_ATOMS: atom_id res chain seq x y z
N MET A 1 -41.95 -25.15 -50.17
CA MET A 1 -40.64 -25.73 -49.78
C MET A 1 -40.69 -26.00 -48.27
N SER A 2 -40.64 -27.25 -47.83
CA SER A 2 -41.11 -27.67 -46.49
C SER A 2 -40.32 -27.05 -45.33
N SER A 3 -41.04 -26.44 -44.38
CA SER A 3 -40.53 -25.88 -43.11
C SER A 3 -39.65 -26.88 -42.32
N SER A 4 -39.93 -28.18 -42.42
CA SER A 4 -39.13 -29.23 -41.76
C SER A 4 -37.72 -29.37 -42.32
N ARG A 5 -37.50 -29.13 -43.63
CA ARG A 5 -36.17 -29.15 -44.26
C ARG A 5 -35.35 -27.93 -43.87
N ALA A 6 -36.00 -26.78 -43.72
CA ALA A 6 -35.34 -25.56 -43.23
C ALA A 6 -34.92 -25.72 -41.75
N ALA A 7 -35.79 -26.28 -40.90
CA ALA A 7 -35.49 -26.54 -39.50
C ALA A 7 -34.33 -27.55 -39.32
N SER A 8 -34.29 -28.62 -40.12
CA SER A 8 -33.19 -29.59 -40.06
C SER A 8 -31.86 -29.00 -40.52
N ALA A 9 -31.86 -28.19 -41.58
CA ALA A 9 -30.67 -27.51 -42.08
C ALA A 9 -30.12 -26.49 -41.06
N ILE A 10 -31.00 -25.74 -40.39
CA ILE A 10 -30.61 -24.80 -39.34
C ILE A 10 -29.96 -25.54 -38.14
N LYS A 11 -30.50 -26.69 -37.74
CA LYS A 11 -29.95 -27.50 -36.64
C LYS A 11 -28.58 -28.11 -36.98
N GLU A 12 -28.34 -28.41 -38.25
CA GLU A 12 -27.06 -28.90 -38.73
C GLU A 12 -25.98 -27.79 -38.71
N VAL A 13 -26.36 -26.57 -39.11
CA VAL A 13 -25.48 -25.39 -39.09
C VAL A 13 -25.21 -24.90 -37.66
N ILE A 14 -26.24 -24.81 -36.82
CA ILE A 14 -26.17 -24.36 -35.42
C ILE A 14 -26.01 -25.58 -34.50
N ASN A 15 -24.94 -26.34 -34.74
CA ASN A 15 -24.54 -27.46 -33.89
C ASN A 15 -23.42 -27.00 -32.94
N PHE A 16 -23.41 -27.50 -31.70
CA PHE A 16 -22.35 -27.26 -30.71
C PHE A 16 -20.94 -27.49 -31.26
N LYS A 17 -20.73 -28.53 -32.08
CA LYS A 17 -19.42 -28.80 -32.71
C LYS A 17 -19.00 -27.68 -33.67
N ASN A 18 -19.96 -27.17 -34.46
CA ASN A 18 -19.69 -26.08 -35.40
C ASN A 18 -19.52 -24.74 -34.66
N ALA A 19 -20.33 -24.48 -33.64
CA ALA A 19 -20.21 -23.29 -32.79
C ALA A 19 -18.84 -23.23 -32.06
N LYS A 20 -18.34 -24.36 -31.54
CA LYS A 20 -17.01 -24.44 -30.92
C LYS A 20 -15.90 -24.14 -31.93
N ARG A 21 -16.03 -24.66 -33.15
CA ARG A 21 -15.08 -24.42 -34.25
C ARG A 21 -15.10 -22.95 -34.68
N THR A 22 -16.28 -22.36 -34.86
CA THR A 22 -16.44 -20.94 -35.18
C THR A 22 -15.89 -20.05 -34.08
N SER A 23 -16.18 -20.35 -32.81
CA SER A 23 -15.65 -19.60 -31.66
C SER A 23 -14.12 -19.65 -31.60
N PHE A 24 -13.50 -20.79 -31.92
CA PHE A 24 -12.06 -20.93 -31.96
C PHE A 24 -11.43 -20.03 -33.05
N PHE A 25 -11.99 -20.04 -34.26
CA PHE A 25 -11.51 -19.17 -35.35
C PHE A 25 -11.76 -17.69 -35.05
N LEU A 26 -12.91 -17.35 -34.46
CA LEU A 26 -13.24 -15.98 -34.08
C LEU A 26 -12.27 -15.44 -33.02
N MET A 27 -11.90 -16.28 -32.02
CA MET A 27 -10.87 -15.92 -31.04
C MET A 27 -9.50 -15.69 -31.68
N ILE A 28 -9.09 -16.55 -32.62
CA ILE A 28 -7.84 -16.36 -33.36
C ILE A 28 -7.87 -15.05 -34.16
N MET A 29 -8.97 -14.76 -34.86
CA MET A 29 -9.09 -13.55 -35.67
C MET A 29 -9.08 -12.27 -34.82
N ILE A 30 -9.78 -12.26 -33.68
CA ILE A 30 -9.74 -11.16 -32.73
C ILE A 30 -8.33 -10.98 -32.16
N SER A 31 -7.66 -12.08 -31.82
CA SER A 31 -6.28 -12.06 -31.29
C SER A 31 -5.30 -11.49 -32.30
N ILE A 32 -5.39 -11.90 -33.58
CA ILE A 32 -4.56 -11.37 -34.67
C ILE A 32 -4.89 -9.92 -34.95
N TYR A 33 -6.18 -9.55 -34.96
CA TYR A 33 -6.63 -8.17 -35.21
C TYR A 33 -6.11 -7.20 -34.14
N HIS A 34 -6.25 -7.54 -32.85
CA HIS A 34 -5.67 -6.74 -31.78
C HIS A 34 -4.14 -6.76 -31.84
N GLY A 35 -3.51 -7.89 -32.16
CA GLY A 35 -2.07 -7.96 -32.39
C GLY A 35 -1.59 -6.99 -33.48
N PHE A 36 -2.32 -6.89 -34.60
CA PHE A 36 -1.99 -5.99 -35.70
C PHE A 36 -2.25 -4.51 -35.39
N LEU A 37 -3.33 -4.21 -34.66
CA LEU A 37 -3.56 -2.85 -34.16
C LEU A 37 -2.43 -2.40 -33.23
N MET A 38 -1.92 -3.32 -32.39
CA MET A 38 -0.84 -3.05 -31.44
C MET A 38 0.51 -2.82 -32.13
N THR A 39 0.81 -3.54 -33.23
CA THR A 39 2.02 -3.30 -34.02
C THR A 39 1.96 -1.97 -34.78
N LYS A 40 0.78 -1.54 -35.25
CA LYS A 40 0.61 -0.21 -35.86
C LYS A 40 0.70 0.95 -34.87
N SER A 41 0.39 0.73 -33.59
CA SER A 41 0.67 1.68 -32.51
C SER A 41 2.16 1.70 -32.08
N GLY A 42 3.05 1.05 -32.84
CA GLY A 42 4.50 1.11 -32.63
C GLY A 42 5.04 0.18 -31.53
N ILE A 43 4.21 -0.74 -31.01
CA ILE A 43 4.64 -1.71 -30.00
C ILE A 43 4.92 -3.04 -30.71
N SER A 44 6.21 -3.29 -31.00
CA SER A 44 6.65 -4.54 -31.65
C SER A 44 6.30 -5.78 -30.81
N LEU A 45 5.98 -6.89 -31.48
CA LEU A 45 5.65 -8.17 -30.84
C LEU A 45 6.79 -8.72 -29.95
N GLU A 46 8.03 -8.45 -30.34
CA GLU A 46 9.25 -8.67 -29.53
C GLU A 46 9.21 -7.90 -28.21
N VAL A 47 8.66 -6.68 -28.23
CA VAL A 47 8.49 -5.84 -27.05
C VAL A 47 7.37 -6.38 -26.18
N PHE A 48 6.28 -6.95 -26.69
CA PHE A 48 5.22 -7.50 -25.81
C PHE A 48 5.63 -8.73 -24.99
N LEU A 49 6.46 -9.62 -25.55
CA LEU A 49 6.94 -10.81 -24.82
C LEU A 49 8.06 -10.49 -23.81
N ILE A 50 8.80 -9.40 -24.03
CA ILE A 50 9.92 -8.97 -23.16
C ILE A 50 9.47 -7.85 -22.19
N LEU A 51 8.67 -6.89 -22.65
CA LEU A 51 7.82 -6.00 -21.86
C LEU A 51 6.47 -6.67 -21.61
N GLY A 52 6.47 -7.67 -20.72
CA GLY A 52 5.64 -7.48 -19.54
C GLY A 52 6.15 -6.21 -18.86
N GLY A 53 5.85 -5.03 -19.43
CA GLY A 53 6.62 -3.81 -19.19
C GLY A 53 6.66 -3.56 -17.72
N ASN A 54 7.87 -3.60 -17.13
CA ASN A 54 8.14 -3.74 -15.70
C ASN A 54 6.86 -3.50 -14.88
N LEU A 55 6.02 -4.53 -14.69
CA LEU A 55 4.74 -4.30 -14.01
C LEU A 55 5.02 -3.69 -12.63
N CYS A 56 6.14 -4.08 -12.02
CA CYS A 56 6.68 -3.47 -10.81
C CYS A 56 6.97 -1.96 -10.97
N LYS A 57 7.52 -1.48 -12.09
CA LYS A 57 7.71 -0.05 -12.38
C LYS A 57 6.37 0.66 -12.61
N SER A 58 5.45 0.05 -13.36
CA SER A 58 4.11 0.60 -13.64
C SER A 58 3.17 0.58 -12.42
N LEU A 59 3.46 -0.29 -11.43
CA LEU A 59 2.71 -0.42 -10.16
C LEU A 59 3.30 0.41 -9.03
N LEU A 60 4.64 0.53 -8.92
CA LEU A 60 5.30 1.17 -7.78
C LEU A 60 6.12 2.44 -8.11
N SER A 61 6.56 2.63 -9.36
CA SER A 61 7.51 3.71 -9.71
C SER A 61 6.89 4.84 -10.53
N ASP A 62 5.87 4.55 -11.32
CA ASP A 62 5.32 5.50 -12.29
C ASP A 62 3.86 5.81 -11.94
N GLY A 63 3.52 7.10 -11.94
CA GLY A 63 2.18 7.61 -11.72
C GLY A 63 1.96 8.94 -12.43
N ARG A 64 0.74 9.46 -12.35
CA ARG A 64 0.37 10.76 -12.91
C ARG A 64 -0.30 11.62 -11.84
N SER A 65 -0.13 12.93 -11.94
CA SER A 65 -0.94 13.87 -11.14
C SER A 65 -2.38 13.81 -11.62
N GLY A 66 -3.30 13.62 -10.67
CA GLY A 66 -4.72 13.76 -10.91
C GLY A 66 -5.14 15.22 -11.08
N PRO A 67 -6.42 15.47 -11.39
CA PRO A 67 -6.95 16.82 -11.60
C PRO A 67 -6.80 17.73 -10.37
N GLY A 68 -6.73 17.17 -9.16
CA GLY A 68 -6.51 17.89 -7.91
C GLY A 68 -5.05 17.89 -7.45
N GLY A 69 -4.11 17.48 -8.31
CA GLY A 69 -2.69 17.36 -7.97
C GLY A 69 -2.33 16.10 -7.16
N GLU A 70 -3.28 15.18 -6.95
CA GLU A 70 -3.04 13.95 -6.22
C GLU A 70 -2.18 12.96 -7.01
N PHE A 71 -1.21 12.29 -6.37
CA PHE A 71 -0.45 11.23 -7.04
C PHE A 71 -1.35 10.01 -7.30
N ARG A 72 -1.38 9.54 -8.55
CA ARG A 72 -2.14 8.36 -8.96
C ARG A 72 -1.24 7.34 -9.65
N PRO A 73 -1.12 6.10 -9.14
CA PRO A 73 -0.49 5.00 -9.86
C PRO A 73 -1.18 4.80 -11.21
N TYR A 74 -0.45 4.35 -12.24
CA TYR A 74 -1.05 4.09 -13.55
C TYR A 74 -2.09 2.95 -13.53
N SER A 75 -1.87 1.96 -12.66
CA SER A 75 -2.65 0.72 -12.66
C SER A 75 -3.81 0.70 -11.65
N CYS A 76 -3.77 1.54 -10.61
CA CYS A 76 -4.83 1.60 -9.60
C CYS A 76 -5.00 3.02 -9.05
N MET A 77 -6.23 3.39 -8.71
CA MET A 77 -6.50 4.63 -7.99
C MET A 77 -6.28 4.40 -6.50
N ILE A 78 -5.46 5.23 -5.86
CA ILE A 78 -5.36 5.23 -4.39
C ILE A 78 -6.68 5.77 -3.85
N HIS A 79 -7.27 5.05 -2.91
CA HIS A 79 -8.46 5.51 -2.21
C HIS A 79 -8.10 6.62 -1.23
N THR A 80 -8.84 7.71 -1.26
CA THR A 80 -8.82 8.71 -0.19
C THR A 80 -9.59 8.14 0.99
N TYR A 81 -8.90 7.97 2.12
CA TYR A 81 -9.53 7.54 3.36
C TYR A 81 -9.96 8.77 4.14
N SER A 82 -11.18 8.78 4.69
CA SER A 82 -11.57 9.72 5.74
C SER A 82 -11.01 9.27 7.10
N SER A 83 -10.95 10.15 8.09
CA SER A 83 -10.60 9.77 9.49
C SER A 83 -11.42 8.56 9.96
N ARG A 84 -12.73 8.58 9.69
CA ARG A 84 -13.66 7.50 10.05
C ARG A 84 -13.32 6.19 9.36
N ASP A 85 -12.90 6.22 8.10
CA ASP A 85 -12.53 5.00 7.38
C ASP A 85 -11.20 4.44 7.88
N SER A 86 -10.26 5.32 8.27
CA SER A 86 -9.03 4.92 8.96
C SER A 86 -9.32 4.24 10.30
N HIS A 87 -10.21 4.79 11.13
CA HIS A 87 -10.61 4.16 12.40
C HIS A 87 -11.26 2.79 12.20
N LYS A 88 -12.13 2.64 11.20
CA LYS A 88 -12.69 1.32 10.85
C LYS A 88 -11.60 0.33 10.42
N CYS A 89 -10.59 0.82 9.71
CA CYS A 89 -9.46 0.00 9.31
C CYS A 89 -8.65 -0.48 10.53
N PHE A 90 -8.30 0.42 11.46
CA PHE A 90 -7.57 0.04 12.68
C PHE A 90 -8.34 -0.97 13.53
N LYS A 91 -9.66 -0.81 13.68
CA LYS A 91 -10.51 -1.82 14.33
C LYS A 91 -10.39 -3.21 13.71
N ARG A 92 -10.21 -3.30 12.39
CA ARG A 92 -10.03 -4.58 11.69
C ARG A 92 -8.60 -5.11 11.80
N LEU A 93 -7.62 -4.22 11.88
CA LEU A 93 -6.20 -4.57 12.05
C LEU A 93 -5.83 -4.98 13.49
N ALA A 94 -6.77 -4.84 14.42
CA ALA A 94 -6.67 -5.31 15.80
C ALA A 94 -7.46 -6.62 16.02
N PRO A 95 -7.04 -7.78 15.46
CA PRO A 95 -7.88 -8.98 15.43
C PRO A 95 -8.20 -9.61 16.81
N TRP A 96 -7.64 -9.10 17.91
CA TRP A 96 -7.77 -9.69 19.25
C TRP A 96 -8.00 -8.64 20.36
N GLY A 97 -8.71 -7.54 20.05
CA GLY A 97 -9.04 -6.51 21.05
C GLY A 97 -7.85 -5.70 21.54
N ASP A 98 -6.70 -5.80 20.85
CA ASP A 98 -5.48 -5.07 21.17
C ASP A 98 -5.43 -3.74 20.41
N VAL A 99 -4.69 -2.77 20.93
CA VAL A 99 -4.54 -1.45 20.28
C VAL A 99 -3.55 -1.58 19.11
N VAL A 100 -3.87 -1.00 17.95
CA VAL A 100 -2.94 -0.96 16.81
C VAL A 100 -1.79 -0.03 17.14
N ARG A 101 -0.63 -0.60 17.47
CA ARG A 101 0.60 0.14 17.78
C ARG A 101 1.35 0.49 16.50
N LEU A 102 1.35 1.75 16.09
CA LEU A 102 2.10 2.24 14.92
C LEU A 102 3.26 3.11 15.39
N TYR A 103 4.49 2.61 15.24
CA TYR A 103 5.67 3.34 15.68
C TYR A 103 6.43 3.88 14.48
N PHE A 104 6.78 5.17 14.55
CA PHE A 104 7.53 5.91 13.55
C PHE A 104 8.94 6.18 14.11
N VAL A 105 9.97 5.76 13.40
CA VAL A 105 11.37 5.95 13.78
C VAL A 105 12.10 6.64 12.63
N GLY A 106 12.53 7.88 12.85
CA GLY A 106 13.14 8.63 11.75
C GLY A 106 13.40 10.10 12.01
N ASP A 107 13.69 10.81 10.92
CA ASP A 107 14.11 12.20 10.92
C ASP A 107 12.94 13.20 10.92
N SER A 108 13.25 14.49 10.72
CA SER A 108 12.27 15.57 10.65
C SER A 108 11.24 15.42 9.52
N ARG A 109 11.55 14.74 8.41
CA ARG A 109 10.61 14.47 7.32
C ARG A 109 9.58 13.44 7.77
N LEU A 110 10.05 12.37 8.42
CA LEU A 110 9.13 11.39 9.00
C LEU A 110 8.30 12.01 10.14
N LYS A 111 8.85 12.96 10.89
CA LYS A 111 8.08 13.73 11.90
C LYS A 111 6.94 14.54 11.27
N LYS A 112 7.16 15.18 10.11
CA LYS A 112 6.10 15.89 9.37
C LYS A 112 5.00 14.92 8.92
N LEU A 113 5.38 13.75 8.39
CA LEU A 113 4.42 12.70 8.03
C LEU A 113 3.64 12.21 9.25
N PHE A 114 4.32 11.97 10.37
CA PHE A 114 3.70 11.58 11.64
C PHE A 114 2.66 12.63 12.10
N ASN A 115 3.01 13.92 12.09
CA ASN A 115 2.10 14.98 12.50
C ASN A 115 0.88 15.05 11.57
N ALA A 116 1.09 14.96 10.24
CA ALA A 116 0.01 14.92 9.27
C ALA A 116 -0.89 13.68 9.45
N PHE A 117 -0.31 12.56 9.86
CA PHE A 117 -1.05 11.33 10.16
C PHE A 117 -1.89 11.47 11.44
N VAL A 118 -1.34 12.00 12.53
CA VAL A 118 -2.09 12.30 13.77
C VAL A 118 -3.27 13.23 13.45
N TYR A 119 -3.03 14.28 12.67
CA TYR A 119 -4.06 15.19 12.19
C TYR A 119 -5.18 14.46 11.42
N HIS A 120 -4.79 13.60 10.47
CA HIS A 120 -5.74 12.80 9.68
C HIS A 120 -6.59 11.85 10.55
N ILE A 121 -6.01 11.29 11.62
CA ILE A 121 -6.74 10.46 12.56
C ILE A 121 -7.68 11.30 13.42
N ASN A 122 -7.28 12.47 13.88
CA ASN A 122 -8.08 13.24 14.85
C ASN A 122 -9.25 14.00 14.23
N ASP A 123 -9.30 14.12 12.89
CA ASP A 123 -10.30 14.93 12.19
C ASP A 123 -10.35 16.39 12.72
N GLU A 124 -9.25 16.85 13.33
CA GLU A 124 -9.14 18.20 13.86
C GLU A 124 -8.94 19.15 12.68
N ILE A 125 -9.94 19.96 12.36
CA ILE A 125 -9.79 21.06 11.41
C ILE A 125 -8.90 22.11 12.07
N VAL A 126 -7.60 22.13 11.74
CA VAL A 126 -6.74 23.26 12.09
C VAL A 126 -6.65 24.15 10.87
N GLY A 127 -7.16 25.36 11.02
CA GLY A 127 -6.97 26.45 10.07
C GLY A 127 -5.48 26.65 9.78
N GLU A 128 -5.22 27.29 8.65
CA GLU A 128 -3.92 27.59 8.01
C GLU A 128 -2.95 28.45 8.86
N ASN A 129 -2.88 28.27 10.18
CA ASN A 129 -2.20 29.18 11.09
C ASN A 129 -1.55 28.54 12.33
N THR A 130 -1.18 27.26 12.29
CA THR A 130 -0.16 26.71 13.20
C THR A 130 1.04 26.16 12.44
N THR A 131 1.77 27.06 11.81
CA THR A 131 3.23 26.98 11.65
C THR A 131 3.94 27.19 12.99
N SER A 132 3.45 26.60 14.08
CA SER A 132 4.27 26.44 15.26
C SER A 132 5.04 25.16 15.04
N GLU A 133 6.34 25.28 14.83
CA GLU A 133 7.31 24.25 15.13
C GLU A 133 6.96 23.68 16.50
N ALA A 134 6.12 22.64 16.52
CA ALA A 134 5.86 21.87 17.73
C ALA A 134 7.24 21.36 18.12
N SER A 135 7.78 21.95 19.19
CA SER A 135 9.06 21.62 19.81
C SER A 135 9.40 20.18 19.52
N ILE A 136 10.56 19.93 18.89
CA ILE A 136 11.04 18.59 18.54
C ILE A 136 11.26 17.84 19.85
N SER A 137 10.17 17.37 20.47
CA SER A 137 10.21 16.40 21.52
C SER A 137 10.65 15.13 20.83
N ASN A 138 11.84 14.65 21.21
CA ASN A 138 12.47 13.49 20.60
C ASN A 138 11.54 12.27 20.60
N ASN A 139 10.66 12.19 21.61
CA ASN A 139 9.63 11.18 21.68
C ASN A 139 8.25 11.84 21.79
N PHE A 140 7.30 11.35 20.99
CA PHE A 140 5.91 11.79 21.04
C PHE A 140 5.01 10.56 21.04
N GLN A 141 3.95 10.59 21.86
CA GLN A 141 2.97 9.53 21.94
C GLN A 141 1.56 10.12 21.76
N TYR A 142 0.74 9.45 20.97
CA TYR A 142 -0.66 9.75 20.78
C TYR A 142 -1.49 8.48 20.82
N VAL A 143 -2.46 8.42 21.73
CA VAL A 143 -3.34 7.26 21.89
C VAL A 143 -4.77 7.69 21.59
N ALA A 144 -5.36 7.12 20.54
CA ALA A 144 -6.77 7.29 20.19
C ALA A 144 -7.42 5.92 20.15
N GLY A 145 -8.09 5.54 21.25
CA GLY A 145 -8.95 4.35 21.39
C GLY A 145 -8.37 3.06 20.81
N GLU A 146 -8.46 2.92 19.50
CA GLU A 146 -8.05 1.78 18.70
C GLU A 146 -6.58 1.84 18.19
N VAL A 147 -5.87 2.96 18.37
CA VAL A 147 -4.51 3.20 17.86
C VAL A 147 -3.58 3.83 18.92
N ASP A 148 -2.35 3.33 19.02
CA ASP A 148 -1.23 3.92 19.77
C ASP A 148 -0.14 4.32 18.78
N LEU A 149 -0.01 5.62 18.55
CA LEU A 149 1.00 6.23 17.68
C LEU A 149 2.17 6.69 18.51
N ARG A 150 3.38 6.27 18.14
CA ARG A 150 4.60 6.80 18.76
C ARG A 150 5.57 7.25 17.71
N PHE A 151 6.30 8.31 18.01
CA PHE A 151 7.40 8.82 17.21
C PHE A 151 8.68 8.79 18.04
N PHE A 152 9.75 8.26 17.45
CA PHE A 152 11.10 8.22 17.99
C PHE A 152 12.03 8.93 17.01
N TYR A 153 12.61 10.05 17.44
CA TYR A 153 13.51 10.84 16.59
C TYR A 153 14.87 10.16 16.47
N HIS A 154 15.22 9.76 15.25
CA HIS A 154 16.55 9.25 14.90
C HIS A 154 16.84 9.63 13.45
N ASP A 155 17.87 10.44 13.25
CA ASP A 155 18.32 10.92 11.93
C ASP A 155 19.21 9.89 11.20
N GLU A 156 19.92 9.05 11.94
CA GLU A 156 20.78 7.98 11.42
C GLU A 156 20.55 6.66 12.15
N ILE A 157 20.98 5.55 11.52
CA ILE A 157 20.98 4.22 12.15
C ILE A 157 22.20 4.14 13.09
N THR A 158 22.00 4.45 14.36
CA THR A 158 23.01 4.36 15.42
C THR A 158 22.79 3.12 16.32
N ASP A 159 23.74 2.82 17.21
CA ASP A 159 23.58 1.73 18.17
C ASP A 159 22.30 1.87 19.02
N ASP A 160 21.90 3.10 19.36
CA ASP A 160 20.66 3.40 20.08
C ASP A 160 19.42 2.96 19.29
N THR A 161 19.39 3.17 17.97
CA THR A 161 18.29 2.71 17.12
C THR A 161 18.21 1.19 17.09
N LEU A 162 19.38 0.54 17.06
CA LEU A 162 19.48 -0.90 17.03
C LEU A 162 19.06 -1.50 18.37
N GLU A 163 19.42 -0.87 19.49
CA GLU A 163 19.00 -1.26 20.83
C GLU A 163 17.48 -1.11 21.00
N LEU A 164 16.91 0.00 20.52
CA LEU A 164 15.46 0.23 20.52
C LEU A 164 14.72 -0.90 19.76
N VAL A 165 15.15 -1.23 18.54
CA VAL A 165 14.54 -2.30 17.74
C VAL A 165 14.76 -3.67 18.39
N LYS A 166 15.96 -3.93 18.91
CA LYS A 166 16.28 -5.18 19.64
C LYS A 166 15.42 -5.33 20.89
N SER A 167 15.07 -4.26 21.59
CA SER A 167 14.19 -4.32 22.76
C SER A 167 12.81 -4.89 22.40
N TRP A 168 12.29 -4.55 21.22
CA TRP A 168 11.02 -5.08 20.71
C TRP A 168 11.15 -6.54 20.26
N ILE A 169 12.25 -6.91 19.58
CA ILE A 169 12.49 -8.30 19.17
C ILE A 169 12.73 -9.20 20.40
N GLY A 170 13.48 -8.73 21.39
CA GLY A 170 13.74 -9.44 22.65
C GLY A 170 12.46 -9.71 23.43
N SER A 171 11.50 -8.77 23.41
CA SER A 171 10.18 -8.96 24.01
C SER A 171 9.37 -10.09 23.35
N THR A 172 9.61 -10.39 22.06
CA THR A 172 8.93 -11.50 21.34
C THR A 172 9.51 -12.88 21.64
N ASN A 173 10.78 -12.98 22.07
CA ASN A 173 11.42 -14.23 22.50
C ASN A 173 11.23 -14.53 23.99
N LEU A 174 10.65 -13.59 24.75
CA LEU A 174 10.37 -13.74 26.17
C LEU A 174 8.97 -14.34 26.45
N SER A 175 8.40 -15.11 25.51
CA SER A 175 7.24 -15.95 25.78
C SER A 175 7.61 -17.36 26.28
N ASN A 176 8.90 -17.71 26.34
CA ASN A 176 9.39 -19.03 26.77
C ASN A 176 10.44 -19.00 27.90
N VAL A 177 10.57 -17.90 28.65
CA VAL A 177 11.44 -17.88 29.83
C VAL A 177 10.64 -17.40 31.03
N THR A 178 10.47 -18.35 31.95
CA THR A 178 9.89 -18.26 33.29
C THR A 178 10.08 -16.92 33.99
N GLU A 179 9.00 -16.49 34.64
CA GLU A 179 8.97 -15.57 35.76
C GLU A 179 10.29 -15.55 36.55
N SER A 180 11.03 -14.45 36.45
CA SER A 180 11.62 -13.79 37.63
C SER A 180 12.30 -12.48 37.26
N ASN A 181 11.87 -11.43 37.97
CA ASN A 181 12.67 -10.27 38.38
C ASN A 181 13.44 -9.49 37.31
N ILE A 182 12.78 -8.53 36.65
CA ILE A 182 13.35 -7.17 36.48
C ILE A 182 12.22 -6.14 36.60
N ARG A 183 12.00 -5.63 37.82
CA ARG A 183 11.40 -4.30 38.00
C ARG A 183 12.49 -3.27 37.68
N ASN A 184 12.45 -2.69 36.49
CA ASN A 184 13.16 -1.44 36.23
C ASN A 184 12.28 -0.50 35.40
N LYS A 185 11.78 0.53 36.11
CA LYS A 185 11.31 1.84 35.64
C LYS A 185 10.77 1.91 34.20
N ASN A 186 9.56 1.39 34.06
CA ASN A 186 8.53 1.64 33.06
C ASN A 186 8.72 2.92 32.20
N ASN A 187 9.06 2.72 30.93
CA ASN A 187 8.06 2.95 29.88
C ASN A 187 7.77 1.56 29.31
N ASP A 188 6.56 1.05 29.53
CA ASP A 188 6.11 -0.23 28.97
C ASP A 188 5.95 -0.05 27.45
N ILE A 189 7.06 -0.13 26.72
CA ILE A 189 7.07 -0.02 25.27
C ILE A 189 6.86 -1.43 24.72
N SER A 190 5.59 -1.83 24.68
CA SER A 190 5.19 -3.07 24.02
C SER A 190 5.54 -2.99 22.53
N ALA A 191 5.89 -4.12 21.90
CA ALA A 191 6.34 -4.15 20.51
C ALA A 191 5.34 -3.51 19.51
N PRO A 192 5.78 -2.79 18.47
CA PRO A 192 4.85 -2.24 17.48
C PRO A 192 4.11 -3.33 16.71
N THR A 193 2.85 -3.06 16.34
CA THR A 193 2.14 -3.86 15.33
C THR A 193 2.67 -3.56 13.93
N HIS A 194 2.95 -2.28 13.65
CA HIS A 194 3.60 -1.84 12.43
C HIS A 194 4.68 -0.83 12.79
N LEU A 195 5.82 -0.97 12.12
CA LEU A 195 7.01 -0.15 12.31
C LEU A 195 7.29 0.59 11.00
N ILE A 196 7.29 1.92 11.06
CA ILE A 196 7.60 2.81 9.95
C ILE A 196 8.98 3.40 10.22
N ILE A 197 9.97 3.05 9.41
CA ILE A 197 11.33 3.57 9.52
C ILE A 197 11.65 4.40 8.28
N SER A 198 12.17 5.60 8.50
CA SER A 198 12.74 6.41 7.43
C SER A 198 13.88 7.26 7.98
N MET A 199 15.08 6.91 7.54
CA MET A 199 16.33 7.61 7.85
C MET A 199 17.01 7.85 6.52
N GLY A 200 17.30 9.10 6.22
CA GLY A 200 17.90 9.46 4.94
C GLY A 200 18.96 10.51 5.16
N THR A 201 20.20 10.06 5.09
CA THR A 201 21.39 10.87 4.93
C THR A 201 21.18 11.94 3.86
N VAL A 202 21.58 13.17 4.21
CA VAL A 202 21.85 14.35 3.37
C VAL A 202 20.99 14.48 2.09
N SER A 203 20.11 15.48 2.08
CA SER A 203 19.50 15.96 0.84
C SER A 203 20.58 16.57 -0.06
N THR A 204 21.27 15.75 -0.86
CA THR A 204 22.13 16.24 -1.94
C THR A 204 21.20 16.64 -3.08
N VAL A 205 20.86 17.93 -3.13
CA VAL A 205 20.24 18.56 -4.28
C VAL A 205 21.30 18.55 -5.40
N PHE A 206 21.17 17.64 -6.37
CA PHE A 206 21.80 17.85 -7.68
C PHE A 206 20.92 18.84 -8.43
N LEU A 207 21.42 20.07 -8.58
CA LEU A 207 20.95 21.04 -9.57
C LEU A 207 21.27 20.54 -10.98
#